data_AF-A0A3D2PB13-F1
#
_entry.id   AF-A0A3D2PB13-F1
#
_cell.length_a   1.000
_cell.length_b   1.000
_cell.length_c   1.000
_cell.angle_alpha   90.00
_cell.angle_beta   90.00
_cell.angle_gamma   90.00
#
_symmetry.space_group_name_H-M   'P 1'
#
loop_
_entity.id
_entity.type
_entity.pdbx_description
1 polymer ?
#
loop_
_entity_poly.entity_id
_entity_poly.type
_entity_poly.pdbx_seq_one_letter_code
_entity_poly.pdbx_strand_id
1 'polypeptide(L)'
;MEEMKLKIKENLEKFEEERAQKEIKNQISEYLLKNNSLPLPPSLVEKELESILGEMYKFYQTQNLTDLWEKNLPQLKEKYRPEAEKRVHLSLLLLGIAEKEKIEPQEEKIFDFLIKNAKIKEMEVKNAQCNYL
;
A
#
# COMPACT_ATOMS: atom_id res chain seq x y z
N MET A 1 12.82 2.39 -33.85
CA MET A 1 13.85 1.64 -33.09
C MET A 1 14.45 2.46 -31.95
N GLU A 2 14.76 3.75 -32.13
CA GLU A 2 15.27 4.62 -31.05
C GLU A 2 14.23 4.93 -29.97
N GLU A 3 12.97 5.17 -30.35
CA GLU A 3 11.89 5.48 -29.40
C GLU A 3 11.65 4.34 -28.38
N MET A 4 11.79 3.08 -28.81
CA MET A 4 11.64 1.92 -27.93
C MET A 4 12.81 1.80 -26.95
N LYS A 5 14.03 2.12 -27.39
CA LYS A 5 15.21 2.15 -26.51
C LYS A 5 15.12 3.26 -25.46
N LEU A 6 14.62 4.44 -25.86
CA LEU A 6 14.36 5.55 -24.93
C LEU A 6 13.30 5.18 -23.89
N LYS A 7 12.15 4.62 -24.32
CA LYS A 7 11.10 4.15 -23.41
C LYS A 7 11.60 3.08 -22.43
N ILE A 8 12.42 2.12 -22.89
CA ILE A 8 13.00 1.09 -22.01
C ILE A 8 13.91 1.74 -20.96
N LYS A 9 14.74 2.69 -21.36
CA LYS A 9 15.64 3.40 -20.43
C LYS A 9 14.85 4.18 -19.37
N GLU A 10 13.86 4.95 -19.78
CA GLU A 10 12.99 5.69 -18.87
C GLU A 10 12.24 4.78 -17.90
N ASN A 11 11.76 3.62 -18.36
CA ASN A 11 11.09 2.64 -17.50
C ASN A 11 12.05 2.03 -16.47
N LEU A 12 13.29 1.74 -16.86
CA LEU A 12 14.31 1.22 -15.94
C LEU A 12 14.69 2.26 -14.89
N GLU A 13 14.87 3.52 -15.29
CA GLU A 13 15.18 4.60 -14.35
C GLU A 13 14.05 4.81 -13.34
N LYS A 14 12.79 4.81 -13.78
CA LYS A 14 11.62 4.87 -12.89
C LYS A 14 11.55 3.68 -11.94
N PHE A 15 11.78 2.46 -12.45
CA PHE A 15 11.73 1.25 -11.63
C PHE A 15 12.79 1.28 -10.52
N GLU A 16 14.02 1.68 -10.84
CA GLU A 16 15.09 1.79 -9.85
C GLU A 16 14.82 2.93 -8.85
N GLU A 17 14.27 4.06 -9.30
CA GLU A 17 13.89 5.15 -8.39
C GLU A 17 12.79 4.71 -7.41
N GLU A 18 11.72 4.08 -7.91
CA GLU A 18 10.63 3.55 -7.07
C GLU A 18 11.15 2.50 -6.08
N ARG A 19 12.07 1.63 -6.53
CA ARG A 19 12.72 0.63 -5.69
C ARG A 19 13.54 1.27 -4.58
N ALA A 20 14.40 2.24 -4.90
CA ALA A 20 15.23 2.95 -3.94
C ALA A 20 14.37 3.70 -2.91
N GLN A 21 13.32 4.39 -3.36
CA GLN A 21 12.39 5.09 -2.47
C GLN A 21 11.67 4.12 -1.53
N LYS A 22 11.24 2.96 -2.03
CA LYS A 22 10.59 1.93 -1.22
C LYS A 22 11.53 1.36 -0.16
N GLU A 23 12.78 1.11 -0.53
CA GLU A 23 13.80 0.59 0.38
C GLU A 23 14.07 1.58 1.53
N ILE A 24 14.26 2.85 1.21
CA ILE A 24 14.45 3.89 2.23
C ILE A 24 13.24 3.98 3.17
N LYS A 25 12.02 3.96 2.62
CA LYS A 25 10.79 3.97 3.44
C LYS A 25 10.69 2.76 4.36
N ASN A 26 11.06 1.57 3.88
CA ASN A 26 11.08 0.36 4.70
C ASN A 26 12.09 0.50 5.85
N GLN A 27 13.31 0.94 5.56
CA GLN A 27 14.35 1.15 6.59
C GLN A 27 13.91 2.15 7.66
N ILE A 28 13.29 3.27 7.25
CA ILE A 28 12.72 4.25 8.18
C ILE A 28 11.63 3.60 9.04
N SER A 29 10.72 2.84 8.42
CA SER A 29 9.62 2.18 9.13
C SER A 29 10.15 1.18 10.16
N GLU A 30 11.11 0.34 9.78
CA GLU A 30 11.76 -0.62 10.68
C GLU A 30 12.49 0.06 11.84
N TYR A 31 13.19 1.16 11.57
CA TYR A 31 13.85 1.95 12.60
C TYR A 31 12.85 2.56 13.59
N LEU A 32 11.73 3.10 13.09
CA LEU A 32 10.67 3.65 13.93
C LEU A 32 10.02 2.58 14.81
N LEU A 33 9.74 1.41 14.25
CA LEU A 33 9.17 0.26 14.99
C LEU A 33 10.14 -0.25 16.07
N LYS A 34 11.44 -0.35 15.76
CA LYS A 34 12.45 -0.86 16.69
C LYS A 34 12.67 0.04 17.91
N ASN A 35 12.61 1.36 17.73
CA ASN A 35 12.95 2.32 18.78
C ASN A 35 11.75 2.74 19.64
N ASN A 36 10.53 2.40 19.25
CA ASN A 36 9.33 2.82 19.96
C ASN A 36 8.44 1.61 20.23
N SER A 37 8.56 0.99 21.41
CA SER A 37 7.59 -0.02 21.85
C SER A 37 6.38 0.68 22.47
N LEU A 38 5.21 0.55 21.83
CA LEU A 38 3.94 1.09 22.29
C LEU A 38 2.94 -0.07 22.40
N PRO A 39 2.10 -0.12 23.44
CA PRO A 39 1.04 -1.11 23.52
C PRO A 39 -0.02 -0.81 22.44
N LEU A 40 -0.34 -1.80 21.62
CA LEU A 40 -1.34 -1.66 20.55
C LEU A 40 -2.73 -2.02 21.06
N PRO A 41 -3.75 -1.17 20.82
CA PRO A 41 -5.13 -1.53 21.11
C PRO A 41 -5.59 -2.69 20.21
N PRO A 42 -6.12 -3.79 20.78
CA PRO A 42 -6.51 -4.95 19.99
C PRO A 42 -7.63 -4.63 18.99
N SER A 43 -8.51 -3.69 19.30
CA SER A 43 -9.58 -3.24 18.39
C SER A 43 -9.04 -2.59 17.11
N LEU A 44 -7.92 -1.87 17.19
CA LEU A 44 -7.28 -1.27 16.01
C LEU A 44 -6.59 -2.33 15.15
N VAL A 45 -5.94 -3.31 15.78
CA VAL A 45 -5.30 -4.43 15.09
C VAL A 45 -6.33 -5.26 14.33
N GLU A 46 -7.48 -5.57 14.93
CA GLU A 46 -8.56 -6.28 14.25
C GLU A 46 -9.13 -5.49 13.08
N LYS A 47 -9.34 -4.18 13.23
CA LYS A 47 -9.83 -3.32 12.14
C LYS A 47 -8.86 -3.29 10.96
N GLU A 48 -7.56 -3.19 11.22
CA GLU A 48 -6.55 -3.22 10.16
C GLU A 48 -6.47 -4.60 9.49
N LEU A 49 -6.58 -5.67 10.29
CA LEU A 49 -6.63 -7.04 9.78
C LEU A 49 -7.84 -7.23 8.85
N GLU A 50 -9.01 -6.73 9.23
CA GLU A 50 -10.20 -6.73 8.38
C GLU A 50 -9.98 -5.94 7.08
N SER A 51 -9.26 -4.80 7.14
CA SER A 51 -8.92 -4.03 5.93
C SER A 51 -8.02 -4.83 4.98
N ILE A 52 -6.95 -5.45 5.50
CA ILE A 52 -6.05 -6.31 4.73
C ILE A 52 -6.82 -7.46 4.09
N LEU A 53 -7.67 -8.13 4.87
CA LEU A 53 -8.48 -9.24 4.36
C LEU A 53 -9.53 -8.77 3.35
N GLY A 54 -10.11 -7.59 3.52
CA GLY A 54 -11.06 -7.00 2.58
C GLY A 54 -10.42 -6.70 1.22
N GLU A 55 -9.17 -6.22 1.19
CA GLU A 55 -8.40 -6.04 -0.04
C GLU A 55 -8.12 -7.38 -0.73
N MET A 56 -7.69 -8.38 0.04
CA MET A 56 -7.47 -9.74 -0.48
C MET A 56 -8.76 -10.35 -1.01
N TYR A 57 -9.88 -10.17 -0.30
CA TYR A 57 -11.17 -10.70 -0.73
C TYR A 57 -11.60 -10.14 -2.08
N LYS A 58 -11.41 -8.83 -2.31
CA LYS A 58 -11.65 -8.21 -3.63
C LYS A 58 -10.80 -8.87 -4.71
N PHE A 59 -9.53 -9.15 -4.44
CA PHE A 59 -8.68 -9.89 -5.38
C PHE A 59 -9.23 -11.29 -5.67
N TYR A 60 -9.61 -12.05 -4.64
CA TYR A 60 -10.22 -13.38 -4.80
C TYR A 60 -11.53 -13.33 -5.60
N GLN A 61 -12.36 -12.30 -5.40
CA GLN A 61 -13.57 -12.07 -6.19
C GLN A 61 -13.23 -11.84 -7.67
N THR A 62 -12.24 -11.01 -7.99
CA THR A 62 -11.87 -10.75 -9.40
C THR A 62 -11.33 -12.00 -10.12
N GLN A 63 -10.82 -12.97 -9.37
CA GLN A 63 -10.30 -14.24 -9.90
C GLN A 63 -11.33 -15.38 -9.84
N ASN A 64 -12.58 -15.11 -9.44
CA ASN A 64 -13.62 -16.13 -9.20
C ASN A 64 -13.19 -17.24 -8.23
N LEU A 65 -12.35 -16.93 -7.24
CA LEU A 65 -11.82 -17.88 -6.25
C LEU A 65 -12.52 -17.78 -4.88
N THR A 66 -13.76 -17.27 -4.84
CA THR A 66 -14.50 -17.03 -3.59
C THR A 66 -14.70 -18.28 -2.74
N ASP A 67 -14.78 -19.46 -3.36
CA ASP A 67 -14.97 -20.74 -2.64
C ASP A 67 -13.74 -21.11 -1.79
N LEU A 68 -12.55 -20.64 -2.17
CA LEU A 68 -11.31 -20.86 -1.41
C LEU A 68 -11.14 -19.85 -0.28
N TRP A 69 -11.91 -18.75 -0.28
CA TRP A 69 -11.79 -17.70 0.72
C TRP A 69 -12.17 -18.17 2.12
N GLU A 70 -13.37 -18.73 2.27
CA GLU A 70 -13.88 -19.16 3.58
C GLU A 70 -12.99 -20.25 4.20
N LYS A 71 -12.49 -21.17 3.36
CA LYS A 71 -11.61 -22.26 3.77
C LYS A 71 -10.26 -21.75 4.30
N ASN A 72 -9.71 -20.70 3.68
CA ASN A 72 -8.38 -20.17 3.99
C ASN A 72 -8.41 -19.02 5.01
N LEU A 73 -9.58 -18.44 5.29
CA LEU A 73 -9.74 -17.26 6.13
C LEU A 73 -9.07 -17.39 7.52
N PRO A 74 -9.19 -18.51 8.25
CA PRO A 74 -8.52 -18.65 9.55
C PRO A 74 -7.00 -18.58 9.44
N GLN A 75 -6.42 -19.26 8.45
CA GLN A 75 -4.97 -19.28 8.23
C GLN A 75 -4.47 -17.91 7.74
N LEU A 76 -5.28 -17.23 6.93
CA LEU A 76 -4.98 -15.86 6.48
C LEU A 76 -5.00 -14.88 7.67
N LYS A 77 -5.97 -14.98 8.57
CA LYS A 77 -6.02 -14.14 9.78
C LYS A 77 -4.74 -14.29 10.62
N GLU A 78 -4.32 -15.51 10.90
CA GLU A 78 -3.11 -15.77 11.67
C GLU A 78 -1.85 -15.25 10.96
N LYS A 79 -1.76 -15.48 9.65
CA LYS A 79 -0.62 -15.06 8.82
C LYS A 79 -0.49 -13.53 8.74
N TYR A 80 -1.59 -12.80 8.63
CA TYR A 80 -1.59 -11.36 8.41
C TYR A 80 -1.74 -10.52 9.68
N ARG A 81 -2.03 -11.15 10.84
CA ARG A 81 -2.09 -10.44 12.12
C ARG A 81 -0.78 -9.69 12.48
N PRO A 82 0.43 -10.27 12.33
CA PRO A 82 1.67 -9.53 12.60
C PRO A 82 1.87 -8.32 11.67
N GLU A 83 1.36 -8.41 10.43
CA GLU A 83 1.39 -7.29 9.48
C GLU A 83 0.41 -6.19 9.89
N ALA A 84 -0.80 -6.56 10.33
CA ALA A 84 -1.78 -5.61 10.86
C ALA A 84 -1.24 -4.86 12.09
N GLU A 85 -0.57 -5.57 13.01
CA GLU A 85 0.09 -4.98 14.17
C GLU A 85 1.14 -3.94 13.76
N LYS A 86 2.02 -4.29 12.81
CA LYS A 86 3.04 -3.36 12.29
C LYS A 86 2.42 -2.11 11.67
N ARG A 87 1.36 -2.27 10.87
CA ARG A 87 0.68 -1.14 10.20
C ARG A 87 0.01 -0.19 11.20
N VAL A 88 -0.70 -0.73 12.19
CA VAL A 88 -1.31 0.08 13.24
C VAL A 88 -0.24 0.82 14.04
N HIS A 89 0.84 0.12 14.40
CA HIS A 89 1.94 0.73 15.13
C HIS A 89 2.58 1.89 14.36
N LEU A 90 2.89 1.67 13.09
CA LEU A 90 3.47 2.71 12.24
C LEU A 90 2.51 3.88 12.05
N SER A 91 1.22 3.60 11.84
CA SER A 91 0.19 4.63 11.70
C SER A 91 0.10 5.53 12.94
N LEU A 92 0.08 4.93 14.13
CA LEU A 92 0.05 5.69 15.40
C LEU A 92 1.32 6.53 15.60
N LEU A 93 2.50 5.97 15.27
CA LEU A 93 3.75 6.72 15.34
C LEU A 93 3.77 7.91 14.38
N LEU A 94 3.35 7.71 13.13
CA LEU A 94 3.31 8.77 12.13
C LEU A 94 2.29 9.85 12.49
N LEU A 95 1.14 9.48 13.04
CA LEU A 95 0.17 10.45 13.57
C LEU A 95 0.77 11.29 14.70
N GLY A 96 1.46 10.64 15.66
CA GLY A 96 2.13 11.36 16.74
C GLY A 96 3.25 12.30 16.25
N ILE A 97 4.01 11.90 15.22
CA ILE A 97 5.00 12.77 14.58
C ILE A 97 4.32 13.94 13.86
N ALA A 98 3.26 13.67 13.10
CA ALA A 98 2.52 14.71 12.37
C ALA A 98 1.92 15.75 13.33
N GLU A 99 1.36 15.33 14.47
CA GLU A 99 0.87 16.23 15.51
C GLU A 99 1.99 17.07 16.13
N LYS A 100 3.13 16.44 16.45
CA LYS A 100 4.29 17.11 17.05
C LYS A 100 4.94 18.13 16.11
N GLU A 101 5.05 17.79 14.83
CA GLU A 101 5.66 18.63 13.80
C GLU A 101 4.66 19.60 13.15
N LYS A 102 3.38 19.51 13.53
CA LYS A 102 2.28 20.31 12.97
C LYS A 102 2.21 20.20 11.45
N ILE A 103 2.30 18.97 10.95
CA ILE A 103 2.19 18.69 9.53
C ILE A 103 0.71 18.77 9.16
N GLU A 104 0.33 19.87 8.52
CA GLU A 104 -1.01 20.05 7.97
C GLU A 104 -1.01 19.70 6.46
N PRO A 105 -1.99 18.92 6.00
CA PRO A 105 -2.11 18.64 4.58
C PRO A 105 -2.53 19.91 3.84
N GLN A 106 -1.71 20.35 2.89
CA GLN A 106 -2.05 21.47 2.02
C GLN A 106 -3.09 21.02 0.98
N GLU A 107 -4.18 21.77 0.84
CA GLU A 107 -5.29 21.43 -0.08
C GLU A 107 -4.81 21.20 -1.53
N GLU A 108 -3.87 22.02 -2.00
CA GLU A 108 -3.27 21.89 -3.33
C GLU A 108 -2.58 20.54 -3.53
N LYS A 109 -1.82 20.09 -2.52
CA LYS A 109 -1.15 18.77 -2.56
C LYS A 109 -2.14 17.62 -2.50
N ILE A 110 -3.25 17.77 -1.77
CA ILE A 110 -4.33 16.78 -1.74
C ILE A 110 -4.95 16.67 -3.13
N PHE A 111 -5.27 17.81 -3.76
CA PHE A 111 -5.88 17.85 -5.08
C PHE A 111 -4.97 17.25 -6.16
N ASP A 112 -3.68 17.60 -6.15
CA ASP A 112 -2.68 17.02 -7.05
C ASP A 112 -2.57 15.50 -6.87
N PHE A 113 -2.57 15.04 -5.61
CA PHE A 113 -2.56 13.62 -5.30
C PHE A 113 -3.81 12.90 -5.83
N LEU A 114 -5.00 13.49 -5.68
CA LEU A 114 -6.25 12.92 -6.20
C LEU A 114 -6.24 12.84 -7.72
N ILE A 115 -5.81 13.89 -8.43
CA ILE A 115 -5.70 13.90 -9.89
C ILE A 115 -4.72 12.82 -10.35
N LYS A 116 -3.55 12.73 -9.72
CA LYS A 116 -2.53 11.73 -10.08
C LYS A 116 -3.08 10.31 -9.95
N ASN A 117 -3.75 9.99 -8.84
CA ASN A 117 -4.30 8.66 -8.60
C ASN A 117 -5.51 8.35 -9.49
N ALA A 118 -6.35 9.33 -9.83
CA ALA A 118 -7.45 9.14 -10.77
C ALA A 118 -6.93 8.78 -12.18
N LYS A 119 -5.90 9.50 -12.66
CA LYS A 119 -5.26 9.23 -13.95
C LYS A 119 -4.62 7.83 -14.02
N ILE A 120 -4.01 7.37 -12.92
CA ILE A 120 -3.43 6.02 -12.85
C ILE A 120 -4.54 4.96 -12.99
N LYS A 121 -5.66 5.10 -12.28
CA LYS A 121 -6.79 4.17 -12.40
C LYS A 121 -7.38 4.15 -13.81
N GLU A 122 -7.56 5.30 -14.45
CA GLU A 122 -8.02 5.37 -15.84
C GLU A 122 -7.05 4.70 -16.83
N MET A 123 -5.73 4.84 -16.60
CA MET A 123 -4.71 4.17 -17.42
C MET A 123 -4.71 2.65 -17.21
N GLU A 124 -4.88 2.16 -15.98
CA GLU A 124 -5.00 0.73 -15.69
C GLU A 124 -6.22 0.09 -16.37
N VAL A 125 -7.38 0.77 -16.35
CA VAL A 125 -8.60 0.30 -17.03
C VAL A 125 -8.40 0.22 -18.54
N LYS A 126 -7.77 1.23 -19.16
CA LYS A 126 -7.49 1.22 -20.61
C LYS A 126 -6.49 0.13 -21.00
N ASN A 127 -5.44 -0.07 -20.21
CA ASN A 127 -4.44 -1.11 -20.47
C ASN A 127 -5.02 -2.53 -20.30
N ALA A 128 -5.92 -2.74 -19.34
CA ALA A 128 -6.62 -4.01 -19.18
C ALA A 128 -7.53 -4.34 -20.38
N GLN A 129 -8.14 -3.32 -21.00
CA GLN A 129 -8.97 -3.49 -22.20
C GLN A 129 -8.15 -3.76 -23.47
N CYS A 130 -6.95 -3.17 -23.59
CA CYS A 130 -6.07 -3.39 -24.74
C CYS A 130 -5.40 -4.78 -24.77
N ASN A 131 -5.27 -5.48 -23.64
CA ASN A 131 -4.67 -6.82 -23.61
C ASN A 131 -5.64 -7.96 -24.00
N TYR A 132 -6.89 -7.63 -24.34
CA TYR A 132 -7.94 -8.59 -24.74
C TYR A 132 -8.36 -8.48 -26.22
N LEU A 133 -7.66 -7.67 -27.02
CA LEU A 133 -7.79 -7.55 -28.48
C LEU A 133 -6.48 -7.92 -29.17
#